data_AF-A0A0S8IIK8-F1
#
_entry.id   AF-A0A0S8IIK8-F1
#
_cell.length_a   1.000
_cell.length_b   1.000
_cell.length_c   1.000
_cell.angle_alpha   90.00
_cell.angle_beta   90.00
_cell.angle_gamma   90.00
#
_symmetry.space_group_name_H-M   'P 1'
#
loop_
_entity.id
_entity.type
_entity.pdbx_description
1 polymer ?
#
loop_
_entity_poly.entity_id
_entity_poly.type
_entity_poly.pdbx_seq_one_letter_code
_entity_poly.pdbx_strand_id
1 'polypeptide(L)'
;MSAFERLVFGLMAVPRLPVILLLCLLGICVGLFLALRPASCIELQKRFYERINWRMEPISLEKEIRYTRLLGWFSITLFLAFLILVFLKPDLL
;
A
#
# COMPACT_ATOMS: atom_id res chain seq x y z
N MET A 1 -28.34 -17.83 13.46
CA MET A 1 -27.23 -16.87 13.31
C MET A 1 -27.68 -15.66 12.51
N SER A 2 -27.51 -14.47 13.07
CA SER A 2 -27.74 -13.20 12.37
C SER A 2 -26.69 -12.97 11.26
N ALA A 3 -26.96 -12.05 10.33
CA ALA A 3 -25.98 -11.68 9.29
C ALA A 3 -24.67 -11.14 9.90
N PHE A 4 -24.77 -10.43 11.01
CA PHE A 4 -23.64 -9.89 11.76
C PHE A 4 -22.76 -11.00 12.37
N GLU A 5 -23.36 -12.00 13.00
CA GLU A 5 -22.63 -13.14 13.58
C GLU A 5 -21.87 -13.92 12.50
N ARG A 6 -22.45 -14.09 11.31
CA ARG A 6 -21.80 -14.75 10.17
C ARG A 6 -20.58 -13.96 9.68
N LEU A 7 -20.68 -12.63 9.63
CA LEU A 7 -19.57 -11.76 9.25
C LEU A 7 -18.43 -11.85 10.27
N VAL A 8 -18.73 -11.72 11.57
CA VAL A 8 -17.72 -11.77 12.64
C VAL A 8 -17.03 -13.14 12.67
N PHE A 9 -17.80 -14.22 12.57
CA PHE A 9 -17.24 -15.57 12.50
C PHE A 9 -16.36 -15.76 11.26
N GLY A 10 -16.80 -15.28 10.10
CA GLY A 10 -16.01 -15.30 8.87
C GLY A 10 -14.68 -14.58 9.01
N LEU A 11 -14.66 -13.40 9.64
CA LEU A 11 -13.44 -12.63 9.90
C LEU A 11 -12.49 -13.32 10.89
N MET A 12 -13.02 -14.00 11.91
CA MET A 12 -12.20 -14.74 12.88
C MET A 12 -11.55 -16.00 12.26
N ALA A 13 -12.16 -16.57 11.23
CA ALA A 13 -11.63 -17.74 10.53
C ALA A 13 -10.53 -17.39 9.50
N VAL A 14 -10.30 -16.09 9.22
CA VAL A 14 -9.30 -15.66 8.25
C VAL A 14 -7.89 -15.94 8.81
N PRO A 15 -7.05 -16.71 8.09
CA PRO A 15 -5.69 -16.97 8.53
C PRO A 15 -4.87 -15.68 8.49
N ARG A 16 -4.38 -15.22 9.66
CA ARG A 16 -3.71 -13.93 9.82
C ARG A 16 -2.40 -13.82 9.05
N LEU A 17 -1.57 -14.87 9.14
CA LEU A 17 -0.26 -14.92 8.48
C LEU A 17 -0.33 -14.71 6.96
N PRO A 18 -1.10 -15.49 6.18
CA PRO A 18 -1.17 -15.28 4.73
C PRO A 18 -1.77 -13.93 4.34
N VAL A 19 -2.70 -13.38 5.13
CA VAL A 19 -3.20 -12.00 4.90
C VAL A 19 -2.09 -10.98 5.09
N ILE A 20 -1.31 -11.11 6.15
CA ILE A 20 -0.19 -10.20 6.41
C ILE A 20 0.87 -10.31 5.32
N LEU A 21 1.24 -11.52 4.91
CA LEU A 21 2.18 -11.74 3.82
C LEU A 21 1.67 -11.13 2.50
N LEU A 22 0.38 -11.30 2.20
CA LEU A 22 -0.26 -10.71 1.03
C LEU A 22 -0.20 -9.18 1.07
N LEU A 23 -0.54 -8.57 2.21
CA LEU A 23 -0.49 -7.11 2.37
C LEU A 23 0.94 -6.57 2.24
N CYS A 24 1.93 -7.28 2.78
CA CYS A 24 3.34 -6.90 2.63
C CYS A 24 3.78 -6.98 1.16
N LEU A 25 3.41 -8.06 0.47
CA LEU A 25 3.76 -8.24 -0.94
C LEU A 25 3.13 -7.13 -1.80
N LEU A 26 1.84 -6.86 -1.61
CA LEU A 26 1.15 -5.76 -2.29
C LEU A 26 1.79 -4.41 -2.00
N GLY A 27 2.13 -4.16 -0.73
CA GLY A 27 2.82 -2.96 -0.30
C GLY A 27 4.18 -2.77 -0.98
N ILE A 28 4.98 -3.82 -1.09
CA ILE A 28 6.26 -3.80 -1.80
C ILE A 28 6.05 -3.56 -3.30
N CYS A 29 5.07 -4.22 -3.93
CA CYS A 29 4.75 -4.01 -5.35
C CYS A 29 4.33 -2.57 -5.64
N VAL A 30 3.48 -1.98 -4.79
CA VAL A 30 3.07 -0.58 -4.88
C VAL A 30 4.28 0.35 -4.67
N GLY A 31 5.10 0.09 -3.66
CA GLY A 31 6.31 0.85 -3.40
C GLY A 31 7.30 0.82 -4.58
N LEU A 32 7.48 -0.35 -5.21
CA LEU A 32 8.29 -0.50 -6.44
C LEU A 32 7.71 0.29 -7.60
N PHE A 33 6.39 0.26 -7.79
CA PHE A 33 5.73 1.04 -8.83
C PHE A 33 5.95 2.55 -8.62
N LEU A 34 5.79 3.05 -7.39
CA LEU A 34 6.05 4.45 -7.01
C LEU A 34 7.52 4.85 -7.23
N ALA A 35 8.47 3.99 -6.85
CA ALA A 35 9.89 4.27 -6.96
C ALA A 35 10.38 4.29 -8.42
N LEU A 36 9.92 3.32 -9.23
CA LEU A 36 10.41 3.12 -10.60
C LEU A 36 9.64 3.94 -11.64
N ARG A 37 8.35 4.21 -11.40
CA ARG A 37 7.46 4.91 -12.35
C ARG A 37 6.72 6.10 -11.71
N PRO A 38 7.41 7.02 -11.01
CA PRO A 38 6.76 8.11 -10.27
C PRO A 38 5.90 9.02 -11.16
N ALA A 39 6.35 9.33 -12.38
CA ALA A 39 5.58 10.15 -13.32
C ALA A 39 4.24 9.51 -13.72
N SER A 40 4.24 8.19 -13.96
CA SER A 40 3.01 7.44 -14.24
C SER A 40 2.08 7.39 -13.03
N CYS A 41 2.63 7.35 -11.81
CA CYS A 41 1.85 7.39 -10.58
C CYS A 41 1.15 8.74 -10.40
N ILE A 42 1.87 9.85 -10.63
CA ILE A 42 1.31 11.20 -10.58
C ILE A 42 0.20 11.36 -11.63
N GLU A 43 0.40 10.83 -12.84
CA GLU A 43 -0.63 10.87 -13.89
C GLU A 43 -1.86 10.01 -13.55
N LEU A 44 -1.67 8.82 -12.99
CA LEU A 44 -2.76 7.99 -12.48
C LEU A 44 -3.55 8.73 -11.40
N GLN A 45 -2.83 9.39 -10.47
CA GLN A 45 -3.42 10.21 -9.42
C GLN A 45 -4.26 11.33 -10.04
N LYS A 46 -3.70 12.12 -10.97
CA LYS A 46 -4.43 13.19 -11.67
C LYS A 46 -5.73 12.70 -12.30
N ARG A 47 -5.69 11.57 -13.03
CA ARG A 47 -6.87 10.96 -13.67
C ARG A 47 -7.92 10.50 -12.65
N PHE A 48 -7.50 10.01 -11.48
CA PHE A 48 -8.41 9.67 -10.41
C PHE A 48 -9.12 10.92 -9.85
N TYR A 49 -8.37 11.97 -9.57
CA TYR A 49 -8.92 13.23 -9.06
C TYR A 49 -9.83 13.92 -10.08
N GLU A 50 -9.54 13.81 -11.38
CA GLU A 50 -10.39 14.33 -12.45
C GLU A 50 -11.80 13.70 -12.44
N ARG A 51 -11.91 12.39 -12.11
CA ARG A 51 -13.22 11.70 -12.03
C ARG A 51 -14.15 12.27 -10.95
N ILE A 52 -13.60 12.90 -9.92
CA ILE A 52 -14.37 13.57 -8.86
C ILE A 52 -14.46 15.09 -9.10
N ASN A 53 -14.25 15.55 -10.34
CA ASN A 53 -14.21 16.96 -10.74
C ASN A 53 -13.14 17.80 -10.02
N TRP A 54 -12.09 17.17 -9.48
CA TRP A 54 -10.98 17.87 -8.85
C TRP A 54 -9.79 17.95 -9.81
N ARG A 55 -9.44 19.17 -10.24
CA ARG A 55 -8.25 19.39 -11.08
C ARG A 55 -7.01 19.53 -10.21
N MET A 56 -6.20 18.48 -10.17
CA MET A 56 -4.90 18.48 -9.51
C MET A 56 -3.80 18.76 -10.55
N GLU A 57 -3.01 19.79 -10.32
CA GLU A 57 -1.81 20.09 -11.11
C GLU A 57 -0.57 20.15 -10.21
N PRO A 58 0.56 19.58 -10.66
CA PRO A 58 1.77 19.62 -9.88
C PRO A 58 2.32 21.05 -9.81
N ILE A 59 2.64 21.53 -8.62
CA ILE A 59 3.28 22.86 -8.46
C ILE A 59 4.70 22.81 -9.02
N SER A 60 5.38 21.68 -8.81
CA SER A 60 6.69 21.40 -9.39
C SER A 60 6.82 19.90 -9.64
N LEU A 61 6.68 19.52 -10.91
CA LEU A 61 6.74 18.12 -11.32
C LEU A 61 8.05 17.45 -10.88
N GLU A 62 9.16 18.17 -10.92
CA GLU A 62 10.46 17.65 -10.49
C GLU A 62 10.47 17.30 -9.00
N LYS A 63 9.95 18.18 -8.13
CA LYS A 63 9.87 17.92 -6.69
C LYS A 63 8.94 16.75 -6.41
N GLU A 64 7.78 16.70 -7.06
CA GLU A 64 6.82 15.61 -6.89
C GLU A 64 7.41 14.28 -7.33
N ILE A 65 8.11 14.21 -8.47
CA ILE A 65 8.81 12.98 -8.89
C ILE A 65 9.82 12.52 -7.84
N ARG A 66 10.60 13.44 -7.26
CA ARG A 66 11.57 13.11 -6.21
C ARG A 66 10.87 12.57 -4.96
N TYR A 67 9.80 13.22 -4.50
CA TYR A 67 9.06 12.80 -3.31
C TYR A 67 8.28 11.51 -3.52
N THR A 68 7.63 11.31 -4.66
CA THR A 68 6.95 10.06 -5.01
C THR A 68 7.94 8.90 -5.06
N ARG A 69 9.15 9.13 -5.59
CA ARG A 69 10.21 8.12 -5.57
C ARG A 69 10.68 7.79 -4.15
N LEU A 70 10.89 8.80 -3.32
CA LEU A 70 11.26 8.61 -1.91
C LEU A 70 10.16 7.87 -1.14
N LEU A 71 8.89 8.19 -1.39
CA LEU A 71 7.74 7.49 -0.80
C LEU A 71 7.73 6.01 -1.20
N GLY A 72 8.02 5.69 -2.47
CA GLY A 72 8.17 4.32 -2.93
C GLY A 72 9.24 3.54 -2.18
N TRP A 73 10.45 4.11 -2.07
CA TRP A 73 11.56 3.48 -1.33
C TRP A 73 11.26 3.34 0.17
N PHE A 74 10.64 4.35 0.77
CA PHE A 74 10.20 4.30 2.16
C PHE A 74 9.18 3.18 2.37
N SER A 75 8.18 3.06 1.49
CA SER A 75 7.17 2.00 1.55
C SER A 75 7.81 0.60 1.43
N ILE A 76 8.70 0.38 0.47
CA ILE A 76 9.44 -0.89 0.34
C ILE A 76 10.19 -1.22 1.64
N THR A 77 10.92 -0.25 2.18
CA THR A 77 11.72 -0.43 3.39
C THR A 77 10.84 -0.79 4.59
N LEU A 78 9.72 -0.10 4.75
CA LEU A 78 8.76 -0.34 5.82
C LEU A 78 8.18 -1.76 5.76
N PHE A 79 7.75 -2.21 4.58
CA PHE A 79 7.17 -3.55 4.42
C PHE A 79 8.22 -4.67 4.54
N LEU A 80 9.46 -4.44 4.09
CA LEU A 80 10.55 -5.38 4.33
C LEU A 80 10.88 -5.49 5.83
N ALA A 81 10.96 -4.37 6.55
CA ALA A 81 11.19 -4.37 7.99
C ALA A 81 10.06 -5.10 8.74
N PHE A 82 8.81 -4.90 8.30
CA PHE A 82 7.66 -5.58 8.89
C PHE A 82 7.66 -7.10 8.60
N LEU A 83 8.04 -7.52 7.38
CA LEU A 83 8.24 -8.95 7.08
C LEU A 83 9.31 -9.55 7.99
N ILE A 84 10.45 -8.88 8.14
CA ILE A 84 11.52 -9.34 9.04
C ILE A 84 10.98 -9.48 10.48
N LEU A 85 10.20 -8.51 10.97
CA LEU A 85 9.60 -8.57 12.30
C LEU A 85 8.68 -9.79 12.47
N VAL A 86 7.82 -10.06 11.48
CA VAL A 86 6.91 -11.22 11.47
C VAL A 86 7.69 -12.54 11.56
N PHE A 87 8.82 -12.67 10.88
CA PHE A 87 9.65 -13.87 10.94
C PHE A 87 10.47 -13.98 12.24
N LEU A 88 10.93 -12.85 12.80
CA LEU A 88 11.70 -12.83 14.05
C LEU A 88 10.83 -13.02 15.29
N LYS A 89 9.58 -12.56 15.25
CA LYS A 89 8.62 -12.62 16.35
C LYS A 89 7.24 -13.08 15.85
N PRO A 90 7.12 -14.38 15.49
CA PRO A 90 5.85 -14.92 15.02
C PRO A 90 4.78 -14.96 16.12
N ASP A 91 5.17 -14.85 17.40
CA ASP A 91 4.30 -14.75 18.57
C ASP A 91 3.44 -13.47 18.62
N LEU A 92 3.76 -12.47 17.79
CA LEU A 92 2.99 -11.22 17.67
C LEU A 92 1.79 -11.31 16.70
N LEU A 93 1.57 -12.47 16.06
CA LEU A 93 0.52 -12.72 15.06
C LEU A 93 -0.67 -13.51 15.62
#